data_AF-A0A938GAJ7-F1
#
_entry.id   AF-A0A938GAJ7-F1
#
_cell.length_a   1.000
_cell.length_b   1.000
_cell.length_c   1.000
_cell.angle_alpha   90.00
_cell.angle_beta   90.00
_cell.angle_gamma   90.00
#
_symmetry.space_group_name_H-M   'P 1'
#
loop_
_entity.id
_entity.type
_entity.pdbx_description
1 polymer ?
#
loop_
_entity_poly.entity_id
_entity_poly.type
_entity_poly.pdbx_seq_one_letter_code
_entity_poly.pdbx_strand_id
1 'polypeptide(L)' 'MLITTDKGFAEHRDERHHAILIARLRQPNEERIHARVMTAFQQFSAEDWPRFLVVMRDVVQSTYRAP' A
#
# COMPACT_ATOMS: atom_id res chain seq x y z
N MET A 1 -4.92 -6.09 -10.93
CA MET A 1 -4.48 -5.10 -9.92
C MET A 1 -4.37 -5.82 -8.60
N LEU A 2 -3.26 -5.65 -7.89
CA LEU A 2 -3.01 -6.27 -6.59
C LEU A 2 -3.13 -5.21 -5.49
N ILE A 3 -3.98 -5.46 -4.49
CA ILE A 3 -4.06 -4.67 -3.26
C ILE A 3 -3.59 -5.58 -2.13
N THR A 4 -2.55 -5.18 -1.42
CA THR A 4 -1.91 -6.05 -0.42
C THR A 4 -1.24 -5.25 0.70
N THR A 5 -0.74 -5.95 1.70
CA THR A 5 0.17 -5.40 2.71
C THR A 5 1.62 -5.59 2.25
N ASP A 6 2.57 -4.98 2.96
CA ASP A 6 3.99 -5.15 2.66
C ASP A 6 4.46 -6.61 2.78
N LYS A 7 3.92 -7.37 3.74
CA LYS A 7 4.18 -8.81 3.87
C LYS A 7 3.62 -9.60 2.69
N GLY A 8 2.35 -9.37 2.33
CA GLY A 8 1.74 -10.06 1.19
C GLY A 8 2.40 -9.70 -0.14
N PHE A 9 2.88 -8.47 -0.31
CA PHE A 9 3.64 -8.09 -1.50
C PHE A 9 4.93 -8.90 -1.64
N ALA A 10 5.63 -9.20 -0.54
CA ALA A 10 6.85 -10.00 -0.59
C ALA A 10 6.60 -11.43 -1.11
N GLU A 11 5.39 -11.96 -0.94
CA GLU A 11 4.98 -13.29 -1.42
C GLU A 11 4.61 -13.27 -2.91
N HIS A 12 4.06 -12.15 -3.40
CA HIS A 12 3.56 -12.00 -4.77
C HIS A 12 4.49 -11.20 -5.70
N ARG A 13 5.70 -10.85 -5.24
CA ARG A 13 6.65 -9.95 -5.95
C ARG A 13 7.04 -10.42 -7.35
N ASP A 14 7.05 -11.72 -7.59
CA ASP A 14 7.53 -12.31 -8.85
C ASP A 14 6.37 -12.59 -9.83
N GLU A 15 5.12 -12.34 -9.41
CA GLU A 15 3.94 -12.42 -10.28
C GLU A 15 3.80 -11.15 -11.15
N ARG A 16 3.21 -11.31 -12.34
CA ARG A 16 2.92 -10.17 -13.21
C ARG A 16 1.71 -9.41 -12.69
N HIS A 17 1.93 -8.18 -12.25
CA HIS A 17 0.86 -7.28 -11.83
C HIS A 17 0.80 -6.06 -12.74
N HIS A 18 -0.41 -5.70 -13.17
CA HIS A 18 -0.64 -4.48 -13.95
C HIS A 18 -0.62 -3.21 -13.09
N ALA A 19 -1.00 -3.29 -11.81
CA ALA A 19 -1.04 -2.16 -10.87
C ALA A 19 -0.95 -2.71 -9.45
N ILE A 20 -0.24 -2.03 -8.56
CA ILE A 20 0.00 -2.54 -7.18
C ILE A 20 -0.22 -1.44 -6.16
N LEU A 21 -1.06 -1.73 -5.16
CA LEU A 21 -1.28 -0.89 -3.99
C LEU A 21 -0.83 -1.64 -2.72
N ILE A 22 0.15 -1.08 -2.02
CA ILE A 22 0.71 -1.65 -0.79
C ILE A 22 0.29 -0.76 0.39
N ALA A 23 -0.54 -1.27 1.29
CA ALA A 23 -0.96 -0.59 2.50
C ALA A 23 -0.12 -1.06 3.71
N ARG A 24 0.73 -0.16 4.24
CA ARG A 24 1.55 -0.39 5.44
C ARG A 24 1.04 0.48 6.59
N LEU A 25 0.25 -0.12 7.47
CA LEU A 25 -0.31 0.54 8.66
C LEU A 25 0.34 0.02 9.93
N ARG A 26 0.53 0.89 10.94
CA ARG A 26 1.09 0.49 12.23
C ARG A 26 0.12 -0.40 13.03
N GLN A 27 -1.18 -0.13 12.91
CA GLN A 27 -2.24 -0.94 13.49
C GLN A 27 -3.24 -1.25 12.36
N PRO A 28 -2.96 -2.29 11.55
CA PRO A 28 -3.84 -2.67 10.48
C PRO A 28 -5.16 -3.19 11.07
N ASN A 29 -6.26 -2.63 10.61
CA ASN A 29 -7.58 -3.19 10.76
C ASN A 29 -8.34 -2.98 9.44
N GLU A 30 -9.44 -3.72 9.25
CA GLU A 30 -10.20 -3.72 8.00
C GLU A 30 -10.67 -2.32 7.61
N GLU A 31 -11.23 -1.57 8.55
CA GLU A 31 -11.74 -0.21 8.34
C GLU A 31 -10.64 0.75 7.84
N ARG A 32 -9.47 0.74 8.49
CA ARG A 32 -8.34 1.60 8.14
C ARG A 32 -7.72 1.21 6.80
N ILE A 33 -7.63 -0.08 6.51
CA ILE A 33 -7.15 -0.58 5.21
C ILE A 33 -8.11 -0.10 4.13
N HIS A 34 -9.41 -0.32 4.31
CA HIS A 34 -10.44 0.12 3.38
C HIS A 34 -10.39 1.62 3.13
N ALA A 35 -10.36 2.45 4.19
CA ALA A 35 -10.30 3.91 4.06
C ALA A 35 -9.07 4.38 3.25
N ARG A 36 -7.91 3.73 3.47
CA ARG A 36 -6.70 4.00 2.70
C ARG A 36 -6.85 3.60 1.24
N VAL A 37 -7.35 2.39 0.97
CA VAL A 37 -7.61 1.94 -0.40
C VAL A 37 -8.50 2.93 -1.15
N MET A 38 -9.59 3.38 -0.52
CA MET A 38 -10.49 4.36 -1.12
C MET A 38 -9.83 5.72 -1.37
N THR A 39 -8.96 6.18 -0.46
CA THR A 39 -8.18 7.41 -0.66
C THR A 39 -7.28 7.29 -1.89
N ALA A 40 -6.63 6.15 -2.10
CA ALA A 40 -5.77 5.94 -3.26
C ALA A 40 -6.58 5.98 -4.57
N PHE A 41 -7.76 5.34 -4.61
CA PHE A 41 -8.66 5.40 -5.77
C PHE A 41 -9.16 6.80 -6.11
N GLN A 42 -9.23 7.69 -5.13
CA GLN A 42 -9.60 9.10 -5.35
C GLN A 42 -8.43 9.95 -5.87
N GLN A 43 -7.19 9.52 -5.66
CA GLN A 43 -5.99 10.28 -6.03
C GLN A 43 -5.51 10.01 -7.46
N PHE A 44 -5.81 8.83 -8.01
CA PHE A 44 -5.32 8.41 -9.32
C PHE A 44 -6.48 8.03 -10.24
N SER A 45 -6.38 8.46 -11.50
CA SER A 45 -7.34 8.08 -12.53
C SER A 45 -7.20 6.58 -12.87
N ALA A 46 -8.30 5.96 -13.33
CA ALA A 46 -8.32 4.57 -13.80
C ALA A 46 -7.26 4.27 -14.89
N GLU A 47 -6.95 5.26 -15.72
CA GLU A 47 -6.05 5.16 -16.86
C GLU A 47 -4.57 5.15 -16.45
N ASP A 48 -4.25 5.82 -15.34
CA ASP A 48 -2.88 5.90 -14.84
C ASP A 48 -2.50 4.72 -13.95
N TRP A 49 -3.48 4.11 -13.29
CA TRP A 49 -3.30 2.96 -12.39
C TRP A 49 -2.38 1.86 -12.92
N PRO A 50 -2.50 1.42 -14.19
CA PRO A 50 -1.63 0.39 -14.77
C PRO A 50 -0.13 0.75 -14.83
N ARG A 51 0.24 1.99 -14.50
CA ARG A 51 1.62 2.48 -14.52
C ARG A 51 2.17 2.75 -13.12
N PHE A 52 1.39 2.51 -12.08
CA PHE A 52 1.77 2.86 -10.71
C PHE A 52 2.00 1.66 -9.80
N LEU A 53 3.06 1.80 -9.01
CA LEU A 53 3.25 1.12 -7.73
C LEU A 53 2.99 2.15 -6.63
N VAL A 54 1.86 2.01 -5.94
CA VAL A 54 1.44 2.93 -4.87
C VAL A 54 1.74 2.29 -3.52
N VAL A 55 2.57 2.94 -2.70
CA VAL A 55 2.86 2.48 -1.33
C VAL A 55 2.33 3.49 -0.34
N MET A 56 1.24 3.13 0.32
CA MET A 56 0.60 3.95 1.34
C MET A 56 1.08 3.55 2.72
N ARG A 57 1.52 4.55 3.49
CA ARG A 57 2.13 4.34 4.81
C ARG A 57 1.44 5.25 5.82
N ASP A 58 1.35 4.83 7.08
CA ASP A 58 1.10 5.77 8.16
C ASP A 58 2.27 6.76 8.27
N VAL A 59 1.97 8.03 8.58
CA VAL A 59 3.00 9.03 8.90
C VAL A 59 3.50 8.74 10.31
N VAL A 60 4.55 7.92 10.42
CA VAL A 60 5.22 7.68 11.71
C VAL A 60 6.72 7.80 11.50
N GLN A 61 7.32 8.83 12.12
CA GLN A 61 8.76 8.93 12.27
C GLN A 61 9.18 7.95 13.38
N SER A 62 9.84 6.85 13.03
CA SER A 62 10.47 5.97 14.00
C SER A 62 11.84 6.52 14.37
N THR A 63 12.00 7.01 15.59
CA THR A 63 13.31 7.37 16.16
C THR A 63 13.87 6.17 16.91
N TYR A 64 14.97 5.61 16.40
CA TYR A 64 15.79 4.62 17.10
C TYR A 64 16.89 5.36 17.86
N ARG A 65 16.99 5.15 19.18
CA ARG A 65 18.16 5.53 19.97
C ARG A 65 18.93 4.25 20.28
N ALA A 66 20.05 4.06 19.60
CA ALA A 66 21.02 3.01 19.97
C ALA A 66 21.54 3.30 21.39
N PRO A 67 21.83 2.25 22.20
CA PRO A 67 22.53 2.42 23.47
C PRO A 67 23.92 3.04 23.27
#